data_AF-A0A812MXG8-F1
#
_entry.id   AF-A0A812MXG8-F1
#
_cell.length_a   1.000
_cell.length_b   1.000
_cell.length_c   1.000
_cell.angle_alpha   90.00
_cell.angle_beta   90.00
_cell.angle_gamma   90.00
#
_symmetry.space_group_name_H-M   'P 1'
#
loop_
_entity.id
_entity.type
_entity.pdbx_description
1 polymer ?
#
loop_
_entity_poly.entity_id
_entity_poly.type
_entity_poly.pdbx_seq_one_letter_code
_entity_poly.pdbx_strand_id
1 'polypeptide(L)'
;MFPQPGAKAGEAELDVGLQVLAFYHANLHPRGSRFVHVCTRNRESPLLGLSSGWLRGRTLQRADCSGRILVRFAGPFQDPLLGPAETLDISVPCALVRAADSVGFADEGSSAGAATSTNSTLLPKQRPLLSILLIRCWDYRAMSTWSDFAVANDGMLRDLLDGECGIFPSLAGEFEVYTAFVRTSTDLKILSEHWAQAVLAGQNQVVWYFLWPCQNADADVSSGCVRERDFFHLQRRMERVGLRSGWPHPHMLYEQLAGKLWVPQMSLNRDYRIPPTVRVHHADVRRNSHSAAAQAIDDLVRLRDHVWSGSSTRDVSSFRGVAKLGFSWQGDDVVPFEGAKNLADVLCRLLEGRGNEQLSCIVQELIPNAVCEHRVLCFHDAAVGKWAFCRERLWMTMKPPGSHHKHQDVLEVTDFRLTSATVLSRDQAAEQLFEGSREMVEVVEQEADILVDRWLAWFRTETTEPPAVTRLDFLVSWRPGARPTVWTCEVCECGASLCSVECDARNCAALNWAVAEDPSGRFPLAMPRIRRNSGWKS
;
A
#
# COMPACT_ATOMS: atom_id res chain seq x y z
N MET A 1 -14.39 14.70 -11.12
CA MET A 1 -13.84 15.38 -12.31
C MET A 1 -12.35 15.14 -12.28
N PHE A 2 -11.77 14.50 -13.30
CA PHE A 2 -10.34 14.21 -13.31
C PHE A 2 -9.53 15.48 -13.56
N PRO A 3 -8.33 15.63 -12.97
CA PRO A 3 -7.44 16.74 -13.31
C PRO A 3 -7.24 16.79 -14.83
N GLN A 4 -7.32 17.99 -15.42
CA GLN A 4 -6.96 18.12 -16.83
C GLN A 4 -5.45 17.89 -16.95
N PRO A 5 -4.99 16.98 -17.84
CA PRO A 5 -3.57 16.76 -18.04
C PRO A 5 -2.92 18.07 -18.53
N GLY A 6 -1.73 18.40 -18.03
CA GLY A 6 -1.01 19.63 -18.37
C GLY A 6 -0.49 19.71 -19.81
N ALA A 7 -0.95 18.83 -20.70
CA ALA A 7 -0.53 18.78 -22.09
C ALA A 7 -1.14 19.95 -22.88
N LYS A 8 -0.29 20.76 -23.51
CA LYS A 8 -0.71 21.80 -24.45
C LYS A 8 -1.36 21.12 -25.66
N ALA A 9 -2.65 21.37 -25.88
CA ALA A 9 -3.35 20.85 -27.04
C ALA A 9 -2.73 21.44 -28.32
N GLY A 10 -2.33 20.58 -29.25
CA GLY A 10 -2.18 20.99 -30.65
C GLY A 10 -3.58 21.18 -31.23
N GLU A 11 -3.86 22.34 -31.81
CA GLU A 11 -5.18 22.75 -32.35
C GLU A 11 -5.60 21.99 -33.63
N ALA A 12 -5.12 20.77 -33.84
CA ALA A 12 -5.54 19.99 -35.00
C ALA A 12 -7.01 19.55 -34.80
N GLU A 13 -7.92 20.12 -35.58
CA GLU A 13 -9.30 19.62 -35.66
C GLU A 13 -9.28 18.16 -36.15
N LEU A 14 -9.73 17.25 -35.29
CA LEU A 14 -9.88 15.84 -35.65
C LEU A 14 -11.30 15.58 -36.13
N ASP A 15 -11.45 15.21 -37.39
CA ASP A 15 -12.74 14.86 -37.98
C ASP A 15 -13.30 13.55 -37.45
N VAL A 16 -14.63 13.39 -37.55
CA VAL A 16 -15.34 12.15 -37.18
C VAL A 16 -15.00 11.04 -38.18
N GLY A 17 -14.77 9.84 -37.67
CA GLY A 17 -14.44 8.65 -38.48
C GLY A 17 -12.95 8.47 -38.75
N LEU A 18 -12.11 9.44 -38.36
CA LEU A 18 -10.67 9.39 -38.52
C LEU A 18 -10.05 8.26 -37.70
N GLN A 19 -9.11 7.52 -38.30
CA GLN A 19 -8.26 6.58 -37.57
C GLN A 19 -7.22 7.35 -36.75
N VAL A 20 -7.15 7.03 -35.46
CA VAL A 20 -6.29 7.72 -34.52
C VAL A 20 -5.53 6.73 -33.65
N LEU A 21 -4.37 7.16 -33.17
CA LEU A 21 -3.73 6.60 -31.98
C LEU A 21 -4.15 7.46 -30.78
N ALA A 22 -4.83 6.86 -29.82
CA ALA A 22 -5.33 7.56 -28.64
C ALA A 22 -4.86 6.89 -27.36
N PHE A 23 -4.64 7.68 -26.31
CA PHE A 23 -4.28 7.14 -25.00
C PHE A 23 -5.51 6.54 -24.32
N TYR A 24 -5.59 5.22 -24.32
CA TYR A 24 -6.58 4.47 -23.57
C TYR A 24 -6.25 4.53 -22.07
N HIS A 25 -7.25 4.73 -21.23
CA HIS A 25 -7.11 4.73 -19.78
C HIS A 25 -8.40 4.24 -19.14
N ALA A 26 -8.37 3.05 -18.56
CA ALA A 26 -9.57 2.33 -18.09
C ALA A 26 -10.39 3.12 -17.05
N ASN A 27 -9.75 3.96 -16.24
CA ASN A 27 -10.44 4.77 -15.23
C ASN A 27 -11.34 5.86 -15.82
N LEU A 28 -11.18 6.19 -17.11
CA LEU A 28 -12.07 7.12 -17.83
C LEU A 28 -13.37 6.47 -18.31
N HIS A 29 -13.56 5.16 -18.12
CA HIS A 29 -14.79 4.51 -18.54
C HIS A 29 -15.99 5.08 -17.77
N PRO A 30 -17.06 5.52 -18.46
CA PRO A 30 -18.16 6.30 -17.84
C PRO A 30 -18.93 5.53 -16.77
N ARG A 31 -18.94 4.19 -16.86
CA ARG A 31 -19.59 3.30 -15.88
C ARG A 31 -18.66 2.83 -14.75
N GLY A 32 -17.44 3.35 -14.68
CA GLY A 32 -16.43 2.93 -13.71
C GLY A 32 -16.07 1.44 -13.81
N SER A 33 -16.04 0.88 -15.04
CA SER A 33 -15.52 -0.47 -15.27
C SER A 33 -14.02 -0.43 -15.51
N ARG A 34 -13.38 -1.60 -15.43
CA ARG A 34 -11.93 -1.80 -15.52
C ARG A 34 -11.62 -2.80 -16.62
N PHE A 35 -12.06 -2.47 -17.83
CA PHE A 35 -11.66 -3.24 -18.99
C PHE A 35 -10.14 -3.15 -19.17
N VAL A 36 -9.54 -4.28 -19.53
CA VAL A 36 -8.16 -4.36 -20.02
C VAL A 36 -8.17 -4.80 -21.47
N HIS A 37 -7.27 -4.26 -22.27
CA HIS A 37 -7.02 -4.73 -23.63
C HIS A 37 -6.14 -5.99 -23.58
N VAL A 38 -6.66 -7.11 -24.08
CA VAL A 38 -6.02 -8.44 -23.95
C VAL A 38 -5.42 -8.90 -25.29
N CYS A 39 -4.36 -9.70 -25.25
CA CYS A 39 -3.80 -10.29 -26.48
C CYS A 39 -4.65 -11.44 -27.01
N THR A 40 -5.21 -12.25 -26.11
CA THR A 40 -6.10 -13.36 -26.43
C THR A 40 -7.33 -13.29 -25.54
N ARG A 41 -8.49 -13.70 -26.09
CA ARG A 41 -9.71 -13.84 -25.29
C ARG A 41 -9.59 -15.07 -24.43
N ASN A 42 -8.93 -14.93 -23.28
CA ASN A 42 -8.97 -15.95 -22.25
C ASN A 42 -9.93 -15.51 -21.15
N ARG A 43 -10.80 -16.44 -20.72
CA ARG A 43 -11.65 -16.27 -19.54
C ARG A 43 -10.97 -16.80 -18.27
N GLU A 44 -9.83 -17.45 -18.42
CA GLU A 44 -9.06 -17.97 -17.30
C GLU A 44 -8.46 -16.84 -16.46
N SER A 45 -8.27 -17.14 -15.19
CA SER A 45 -7.60 -16.28 -14.23
C SER A 45 -6.10 -16.60 -14.23
N PRO A 46 -5.21 -15.61 -14.05
CA PRO A 46 -5.51 -14.19 -13.90
C PRO A 46 -5.93 -13.53 -15.23
N LEU A 47 -6.84 -12.57 -15.16
CA LEU A 47 -7.13 -11.70 -16.31
C LEU A 47 -6.04 -10.64 -16.42
N LEU A 48 -5.36 -10.62 -17.57
CA LEU A 48 -4.17 -9.82 -17.79
C LEU A 48 -4.26 -9.01 -19.08
N GLY A 49 -4.01 -7.70 -19.00
CA GLY A 49 -3.98 -6.85 -20.19
C GLY A 49 -3.62 -5.40 -19.91
N LEU A 50 -3.56 -4.59 -20.97
CA LEU A 50 -3.26 -3.17 -20.89
C LEU A 50 -4.48 -2.40 -20.38
N SER A 51 -4.37 -1.75 -19.22
CA SER A 51 -5.41 -0.86 -18.66
C SER A 51 -5.16 0.60 -18.97
N SER A 52 -3.92 1.00 -19.27
CA SER A 52 -3.59 2.36 -19.71
C SER A 52 -2.44 2.33 -20.71
N GLY A 53 -2.55 3.07 -21.81
CA GLY A 53 -1.50 3.15 -22.84
C GLY A 53 -2.06 3.55 -24.20
N TRP A 54 -1.19 3.73 -25.18
CA TRP A 54 -1.59 4.11 -26.54
C TRP A 54 -2.21 2.93 -27.30
N LEU A 55 -3.45 3.09 -27.76
CA LEU A 55 -4.18 2.12 -28.56
C LEU A 55 -4.73 2.77 -29.84
N ARG A 56 -4.98 1.94 -30.86
CA ARG A 56 -5.68 2.38 -32.07
C ARG A 56 -7.16 2.56 -31.80
N GLY A 57 -7.76 3.58 -32.42
CA GLY A 57 -9.18 3.83 -32.33
C GLY A 57 -9.71 4.66 -33.50
N ARG A 58 -11.01 4.93 -33.46
CA ARG A 58 -11.71 5.78 -34.42
C ARG A 58 -12.45 6.89 -33.68
N THR A 59 -12.31 8.13 -34.14
CA THR A 59 -13.07 9.26 -33.60
C THR A 59 -14.56 9.09 -33.93
N LEU A 60 -15.44 9.23 -32.94
CA LEU A 60 -16.89 9.15 -33.10
C LEU A 60 -17.57 10.51 -33.09
N GLN A 61 -16.96 11.48 -32.40
CA GLN A 61 -17.45 12.84 -32.25
C GLN A 61 -16.26 13.79 -32.31
N ARG A 62 -16.50 15.07 -32.64
CA ARG A 62 -15.48 16.13 -32.50
C ARG A 62 -15.25 16.46 -31.03
N ALA A 63 -14.22 17.26 -30.76
CA ALA A 63 -13.94 17.78 -29.43
C ALA A 63 -15.16 18.52 -28.85
N ASP A 64 -15.55 18.19 -27.63
CA ASP A 64 -16.57 18.94 -26.88
C ASP A 64 -15.99 20.23 -26.26
N CYS A 65 -16.82 21.02 -25.58
CA CYS A 65 -16.39 22.25 -24.92
C CYS A 65 -15.38 22.03 -23.78
N SER A 66 -15.18 20.79 -23.33
CA SER A 66 -14.17 20.44 -22.33
C SER A 66 -12.83 20.02 -22.96
N GLY A 67 -12.72 20.08 -24.29
CA GLY A 67 -11.53 19.68 -25.04
C GLY A 67 -11.36 18.17 -25.11
N ARG A 68 -12.46 17.39 -25.06
CA ARG A 68 -12.42 15.92 -25.10
C ARG A 68 -13.10 15.39 -26.34
N ILE A 69 -12.54 14.33 -26.90
CA ILE A 69 -13.02 13.68 -28.11
C ILE A 69 -13.47 12.25 -27.79
N LEU A 70 -14.62 11.84 -28.32
CA LEU A 70 -15.11 10.47 -28.14
C LEU A 70 -14.38 9.53 -29.11
N VAL A 71 -13.63 8.57 -28.58
CA VAL A 71 -12.87 7.59 -29.37
C VAL A 71 -13.41 6.19 -29.13
N ARG A 72 -13.68 5.45 -30.22
CA ARG A 72 -13.96 4.02 -30.20
C ARG A 72 -12.66 3.24 -30.36
N PHE A 73 -12.24 2.57 -29.29
CA PHE A 73 -11.13 1.65 -29.34
C PHE A 73 -11.58 0.28 -29.85
N ALA A 74 -10.77 -0.35 -30.70
CA ALA A 74 -10.98 -1.74 -31.13
C ALA A 74 -10.32 -2.70 -30.13
N GLY A 75 -11.03 -3.75 -29.76
CA GLY A 75 -10.60 -4.76 -28.80
C GLY A 75 -9.75 -5.87 -29.42
N PRO A 76 -9.55 -6.98 -28.69
CA PRO A 76 -10.43 -7.45 -27.61
C PRO A 76 -10.20 -6.78 -26.25
N PHE A 77 -11.30 -6.44 -25.57
CA PHE A 77 -11.31 -5.98 -24.18
C PHE A 77 -11.98 -6.99 -23.27
N GLN A 78 -11.59 -7.01 -22.00
CA GLN A 78 -12.18 -7.87 -20.99
C GLN A 78 -12.20 -7.16 -19.63
N ASP A 79 -13.33 -7.22 -18.94
CA ASP A 79 -13.47 -6.78 -17.55
C ASP A 79 -13.80 -8.01 -16.67
N PRO A 80 -13.26 -8.11 -15.45
CA PRO A 80 -13.44 -9.29 -14.61
C PRO A 80 -14.89 -9.49 -14.14
N LEU A 81 -15.70 -8.43 -14.10
CA LEU A 81 -17.10 -8.43 -13.64
C LEU A 81 -18.09 -8.31 -14.80
N LEU A 82 -17.74 -7.59 -15.87
CA LEU A 82 -18.64 -7.34 -17.01
C LEU A 82 -18.43 -8.25 -18.21
N GLY A 83 -17.31 -8.99 -18.26
CA GLY A 83 -17.02 -9.91 -19.35
C GLY A 83 -16.30 -9.25 -20.54
N PRO A 84 -16.32 -9.90 -21.73
CA PRO A 84 -15.64 -9.40 -22.92
C PRO A 84 -16.39 -8.23 -23.58
N ALA A 85 -15.63 -7.35 -24.25
CA ALA A 85 -16.16 -6.33 -25.14
C ALA A 85 -15.29 -6.22 -26.40
N GLU A 86 -15.92 -6.06 -27.56
CA GLU A 86 -15.23 -5.90 -28.85
C GLU A 86 -14.71 -4.49 -29.08
N THR A 87 -15.40 -3.51 -28.51
CA THR A 87 -15.10 -2.10 -28.67
C THR A 87 -15.44 -1.37 -27.40
N LEU A 88 -14.71 -0.29 -27.12
CA LEU A 88 -15.01 0.62 -26.02
C LEU A 88 -15.03 2.06 -26.51
N ASP A 89 -16.07 2.79 -26.13
CA ASP A 89 -16.21 4.21 -26.44
C ASP A 89 -15.81 5.02 -25.20
N ILE A 90 -14.71 5.77 -25.31
CA ILE A 90 -14.14 6.53 -24.19
C ILE A 90 -13.92 7.98 -24.63
N SER A 91 -14.28 8.91 -23.74
CA SER A 91 -13.98 10.33 -23.92
C SER A 91 -12.52 10.59 -23.53
N VAL A 92 -11.68 10.98 -24.49
CA VAL A 92 -10.23 11.16 -24.34
C VAL A 92 -9.87 12.64 -24.48
N PRO A 93 -9.00 13.22 -23.65
CA PRO A 93 -8.48 14.57 -23.88
C PRO A 93 -7.85 14.71 -25.28
N CYS A 94 -8.13 15.79 -26.02
CA CYS A 94 -7.63 15.94 -27.40
C CYS A 94 -6.10 15.88 -27.49
N ALA A 95 -5.40 16.39 -26.48
CA ALA A 95 -3.94 16.32 -26.40
C ALA A 95 -3.38 14.87 -26.33
N LEU A 96 -4.23 13.89 -26.03
CA LEU A 96 -3.91 12.47 -25.97
C LEU A 96 -4.46 11.68 -27.16
N VAL A 97 -4.71 12.36 -28.28
CA VAL A 97 -5.13 11.75 -29.55
C VAL A 97 -4.24 12.25 -30.68
N ARG A 98 -3.77 11.34 -31.52
CA ARG A 98 -2.88 11.59 -32.65
C ARG A 98 -3.49 10.99 -33.91
N ALA A 99 -3.48 11.71 -35.03
CA ALA A 99 -3.86 11.13 -36.32
C ALA A 99 -2.95 9.93 -36.66
N ALA A 100 -3.49 8.84 -37.20
CA ALA A 100 -2.69 7.66 -37.50
C ALA A 100 -1.55 7.97 -38.51
N ASP A 101 -1.82 8.85 -39.48
CA ASP A 101 -0.89 9.21 -40.55
C ASP A 101 0.36 9.95 -40.04
N SER A 102 0.25 10.69 -38.92
CA SER A 102 1.39 11.42 -38.35
C SER A 102 2.37 10.53 -37.59
N VAL A 103 1.97 9.31 -37.24
CA VAL A 103 2.79 8.37 -36.46
C VAL A 103 3.59 7.43 -37.37
N GLY A 104 3.42 7.52 -38.70
CA GLY A 104 4.20 6.72 -39.65
C GLY A 104 3.98 5.22 -39.49
N PHE A 105 2.78 4.80 -39.07
CA PHE A 105 2.44 3.38 -39.06
C PHE A 105 2.42 2.89 -40.50
N ALA A 106 3.48 2.19 -40.90
CA ALA A 106 3.49 1.44 -42.13
C ALA A 106 2.30 0.47 -42.09
N ASP A 107 1.47 0.56 -43.12
CA ASP A 107 0.31 -0.30 -43.29
C ASP A 107 0.81 -1.74 -43.44
N GLU A 108 0.68 -2.56 -42.38
CA GLU A 108 1.16 -3.96 -42.35
C GLU A 108 0.48 -4.85 -43.42
N GLY A 109 -0.52 -4.33 -44.14
CA GLY A 109 -1.17 -4.99 -45.27
C GLY A 109 -0.55 -4.75 -46.64
N SER A 110 0.39 -3.80 -46.81
CA SER A 110 1.00 -3.50 -48.12
C SER A 110 2.14 -4.48 -48.45
N SER A 111 1.76 -5.71 -48.77
CA SER A 111 2.65 -6.75 -49.29
C SER A 111 2.73 -6.63 -50.81
N ALA A 112 3.62 -5.77 -51.32
CA ALA A 112 4.36 -5.86 -52.59
C ALA A 112 4.67 -4.47 -53.18
N GLY A 113 5.91 -4.01 -53.04
CA GLY A 113 6.37 -2.81 -53.73
C GLY A 113 7.78 -2.40 -53.32
N ALA A 114 8.72 -2.59 -54.24
CA ALA A 114 10.16 -2.48 -54.09
C ALA A 114 10.70 -1.28 -53.29
N ALA A 115 11.76 -1.59 -52.54
CA ALA A 115 12.68 -0.69 -51.90
C ALA A 115 13.28 0.36 -52.86
N THR A 116 13.34 1.61 -52.41
CA THR A 116 14.53 2.51 -52.40
C THR A 116 14.09 3.90 -51.91
N SER A 117 13.99 4.07 -50.59
CA SER A 117 13.96 5.40 -49.96
C SER A 117 14.55 5.29 -48.56
N THR A 118 15.88 5.27 -48.52
CA THR A 118 16.69 5.41 -47.32
C THR A 118 16.65 6.87 -46.89
N ASN A 119 15.65 7.24 -46.08
CA ASN A 119 15.66 8.32 -45.07
C ASN A 119 14.24 8.61 -44.55
N SER A 120 13.38 7.60 -44.42
CA SER A 120 12.21 7.73 -43.56
C SER A 120 12.70 7.67 -42.11
N THR A 121 12.91 8.83 -41.51
CA THR A 121 12.98 9.01 -40.07
C THR A 121 11.63 8.59 -39.48
N LEU A 122 11.39 7.28 -39.41
CA LEU A 122 10.35 6.70 -38.57
C LEU A 122 10.62 7.27 -37.18
N LEU A 123 9.73 8.16 -36.74
CA LEU A 123 9.79 8.72 -35.40
C LEU A 123 9.99 7.54 -34.45
N PRO A 124 11.10 7.49 -33.69
CA PRO A 124 11.37 6.38 -32.81
C PRO A 124 10.13 6.21 -31.93
N LYS A 125 9.56 5.00 -31.93
CA LYS A 125 8.42 4.65 -31.08
C LYS A 125 8.79 5.08 -29.66
N GLN A 126 8.28 6.23 -29.23
CA GLN A 126 8.77 6.88 -28.03
C GLN A 126 8.44 5.93 -26.89
N ARG A 127 9.49 5.34 -26.31
CA ARG A 127 9.31 4.42 -25.18
C ARG A 127 8.63 5.19 -24.06
N PRO A 128 7.59 4.62 -23.40
CA PRO A 128 7.02 5.23 -22.21
C PRO A 128 8.12 5.58 -21.21
N LEU A 129 7.96 6.65 -20.46
CA LEU A 129 8.81 6.94 -19.32
C LEU A 129 8.63 5.89 -18.22
N LEU A 130 7.40 5.42 -18.03
CA LEU A 130 7.01 4.50 -16.96
C LEU A 130 6.12 3.36 -17.47
N SER A 131 6.47 2.13 -17.13
CA SER A 131 5.58 0.97 -17.25
C SER A 131 5.29 0.40 -15.87
N ILE A 132 4.01 0.21 -15.59
CA ILE A 132 3.53 -0.33 -14.31
C ILE A 132 2.86 -1.68 -14.57
N LEU A 133 3.30 -2.73 -13.89
CA LEU A 133 2.50 -3.93 -13.70
C LEU A 133 1.70 -3.81 -12.40
N LEU A 134 0.40 -3.67 -12.53
CA LEU A 134 -0.54 -3.61 -11.41
C LEU A 134 -1.13 -4.99 -11.16
N ILE A 135 -0.92 -5.55 -9.98
CA ILE A 135 -1.51 -6.82 -9.54
C ILE A 135 -2.55 -6.51 -8.46
N ARG A 136 -3.79 -6.95 -8.67
CA ARG A 136 -4.90 -6.59 -7.77
C ARG A 136 -6.01 -7.63 -7.73
N CYS A 137 -6.89 -7.50 -6.73
CA CYS A 137 -8.05 -8.38 -6.58
C CYS A 137 -8.98 -8.34 -7.80
N TRP A 138 -9.49 -9.51 -8.20
CA TRP A 138 -10.47 -9.70 -9.27
C TRP A 138 -11.76 -8.93 -9.00
N ASP A 139 -12.29 -9.03 -7.78
CA ASP A 139 -13.50 -8.32 -7.39
C ASP A 139 -13.16 -6.93 -6.86
N TYR A 140 -12.80 -6.05 -7.79
CA TYR A 140 -12.47 -4.65 -7.49
C TYR A 140 -13.67 -3.81 -6.97
N ARG A 141 -14.85 -4.44 -6.81
CA ARG A 141 -16.08 -3.84 -6.26
C ARG A 141 -16.53 -4.47 -4.94
N ALA A 142 -15.86 -5.51 -4.46
CA ALA A 142 -16.25 -6.27 -3.27
C ALA A 142 -16.43 -5.38 -2.03
N MET A 143 -15.61 -4.35 -1.89
CA MET A 143 -15.63 -3.44 -0.74
C MET A 143 -15.97 -2.02 -1.20
N SER A 144 -17.26 -1.71 -1.25
CA SER A 144 -17.77 -0.36 -1.58
C SER A 144 -17.74 0.62 -0.40
N THR A 145 -17.40 0.14 0.81
CA THR A 145 -17.47 0.93 2.03
C THR A 145 -16.12 1.55 2.39
N TRP A 146 -16.02 2.87 2.17
CA TRP A 146 -15.43 3.89 3.08
C TRP A 146 -14.10 3.58 3.78
N SER A 147 -13.17 2.91 3.11
CA SER A 147 -11.80 2.90 3.58
C SER A 147 -10.87 2.79 2.38
N ASP A 148 -10.24 3.91 2.05
CA ASP A 148 -8.95 4.00 1.38
C ASP A 148 -8.09 2.76 1.61
N PHE A 149 -8.01 2.22 2.85
CA PHE A 149 -7.12 1.09 3.22
C PHE A 149 -7.38 -0.20 2.45
N ALA A 150 -8.59 -0.41 1.91
CA ALA A 150 -8.97 -1.70 1.34
C ALA A 150 -8.35 -1.95 -0.04
N VAL A 151 -7.38 -2.86 -0.13
CA VAL A 151 -6.75 -3.28 -1.39
C VAL A 151 -7.74 -3.93 -2.38
N ALA A 152 -8.91 -4.35 -1.88
CA ALA A 152 -10.02 -4.85 -2.69
C ALA A 152 -10.81 -3.74 -3.40
N ASN A 153 -10.59 -2.46 -3.09
CA ASN A 153 -11.28 -1.34 -3.73
C ASN A 153 -10.39 -0.59 -4.74
N ASP A 154 -10.99 0.39 -5.41
CA ASP A 154 -10.33 1.25 -6.39
C ASP A 154 -9.75 2.53 -5.79
N GLY A 155 -10.08 2.90 -4.55
CA GLY A 155 -9.82 4.23 -4.00
C GLY A 155 -8.35 4.60 -4.07
N MET A 156 -7.51 3.81 -3.39
CA MET A 156 -6.07 4.04 -3.35
C MET A 156 -5.41 3.99 -4.74
N LEU A 157 -5.85 3.07 -5.60
CA LEU A 157 -5.35 2.97 -6.96
C LEU A 157 -5.67 4.25 -7.76
N ARG A 158 -6.91 4.72 -7.67
CA ARG A 158 -7.37 5.91 -8.36
C ARG A 158 -6.67 7.16 -7.85
N ASP A 159 -6.33 7.23 -6.57
CA ASP A 159 -5.51 8.32 -6.07
C ASP A 159 -4.11 8.29 -6.71
N LEU A 160 -3.42 7.14 -6.68
CA LEU A 160 -2.07 7.03 -7.23
C LEU A 160 -2.02 7.28 -8.74
N LEU A 161 -2.99 6.76 -9.48
CA LEU A 161 -3.05 6.92 -10.93
C LEU A 161 -3.66 8.27 -11.34
N ASP A 162 -4.78 8.68 -10.77
CA ASP A 162 -5.60 9.78 -11.30
C ASP A 162 -5.69 10.98 -10.35
N GLY A 163 -5.28 10.83 -9.10
CA GLY A 163 -5.33 11.85 -8.07
C GLY A 163 -4.29 12.95 -8.28
N GLU A 164 -4.39 14.03 -7.49
CA GLU A 164 -3.43 15.13 -7.55
C GLU A 164 -2.01 14.62 -7.28
N CYS A 165 -1.03 15.14 -8.04
CA CYS A 165 0.35 14.66 -8.08
C CYS A 165 0.52 13.15 -8.44
N GLY A 166 -0.53 12.48 -8.90
CA GLY A 166 -0.50 11.09 -9.37
C GLY A 166 0.10 10.92 -10.76
N ILE A 167 0.08 9.68 -11.26
CA ILE A 167 0.71 9.30 -12.54
C ILE A 167 0.07 10.02 -13.72
N PHE A 168 -1.25 9.93 -13.91
CA PHE A 168 -1.96 10.46 -15.07
C PHE A 168 -1.85 11.99 -15.18
N PRO A 169 -2.06 12.79 -14.12
CA PRO A 169 -1.88 14.24 -14.23
C PRO A 169 -0.45 14.67 -14.57
N SER A 170 0.54 13.89 -14.14
CA SER A 170 1.97 14.23 -14.28
C SER A 170 2.62 13.68 -15.55
N LEU A 171 2.17 12.52 -16.02
CA LEU A 171 2.78 11.73 -17.09
C LEU A 171 1.81 11.37 -18.22
N ALA A 172 0.68 12.07 -18.38
CA ALA A 172 -0.32 11.74 -19.39
C ALA A 172 0.31 11.48 -20.78
N GLY A 173 0.10 10.28 -21.33
CA GLY A 173 0.67 9.89 -22.63
C GLY A 173 2.12 9.38 -22.59
N GLU A 174 2.78 9.42 -21.43
CA GLU A 174 4.16 8.98 -21.22
C GLU A 174 4.27 7.74 -20.33
N PHE A 175 3.16 7.10 -19.97
CA PHE A 175 3.16 5.87 -19.18
C PHE A 175 2.28 4.78 -19.79
N GLU A 176 2.48 3.55 -19.34
CA GLU A 176 1.58 2.44 -19.59
C GLU A 176 1.33 1.64 -18.31
N VAL A 177 0.16 1.03 -18.22
CA VAL A 177 -0.24 0.17 -17.11
C VAL A 177 -0.77 -1.13 -17.67
N TYR A 178 -0.15 -2.23 -17.28
CA TYR A 178 -0.70 -3.56 -17.41
C TYR A 178 -1.32 -3.97 -16.10
N THR A 179 -2.50 -4.58 -16.13
CA THR A 179 -3.22 -4.99 -14.93
C THR A 179 -3.49 -6.48 -14.95
N ALA A 180 -3.12 -7.15 -13.86
CA ALA A 180 -3.43 -8.53 -13.54
C ALA A 180 -4.52 -8.55 -12.47
N PHE A 181 -5.70 -9.04 -12.82
CA PHE A 181 -6.79 -9.33 -11.89
C PHE A 181 -6.67 -10.78 -11.39
N VAL A 182 -6.49 -10.91 -10.08
CA VAL A 182 -6.21 -12.15 -9.36
C VAL A 182 -7.42 -12.54 -8.53
N ARG A 183 -7.94 -13.76 -8.72
CA ARG A 183 -9.00 -14.36 -7.89
C ARG A 183 -8.44 -15.10 -6.69
N THR A 184 -7.34 -15.83 -6.90
CA THR A 184 -6.78 -16.74 -5.89
C THR A 184 -5.27 -16.72 -5.90
N SER A 185 -4.68 -17.28 -4.86
CA SER A 185 -3.23 -17.50 -4.74
C SER A 185 -2.65 -18.36 -5.87
N THR A 186 -3.46 -19.20 -6.51
CA THR A 186 -3.03 -20.01 -7.66
C THR A 186 -2.69 -19.12 -8.86
N ASP A 187 -3.42 -18.03 -9.07
CA ASP A 187 -3.18 -17.12 -10.18
C ASP A 187 -1.79 -16.46 -10.08
N LEU A 188 -1.32 -16.21 -8.86
CA LEU A 188 0.01 -15.66 -8.60
C LEU A 188 1.14 -16.57 -9.10
N LYS A 189 0.90 -17.89 -9.17
CA LYS A 189 1.85 -18.88 -9.70
C LYS A 189 1.89 -18.89 -11.22
N ILE A 190 0.78 -18.51 -11.85
CA ILE A 190 0.61 -18.46 -13.31
C ILE A 190 1.23 -17.18 -13.88
N LEU A 191 1.17 -16.07 -13.13
CA LEU A 191 1.81 -14.81 -13.53
C LEU A 191 3.30 -15.01 -13.80
N SER A 192 3.70 -14.78 -15.06
CA SER A 192 5.05 -14.96 -15.56
C SER A 192 5.85 -13.66 -15.47
N GLU A 193 6.98 -13.71 -14.78
CA GLU A 193 7.96 -12.64 -14.70
C GLU A 193 8.62 -12.35 -16.06
N HIS A 194 8.81 -13.38 -16.90
CA HIS A 194 9.36 -13.23 -18.25
C HIS A 194 8.37 -12.53 -19.19
N TRP A 195 7.08 -12.84 -19.06
CA TRP A 195 6.05 -12.11 -19.79
C TRP A 195 6.05 -10.63 -19.36
N ALA A 196 6.08 -10.35 -18.06
CA ALA A 196 6.07 -8.99 -17.53
C ALA A 196 7.28 -8.19 -18.05
N GLN A 197 8.48 -8.77 -17.97
CA GLN A 197 9.70 -8.17 -18.50
C GLN A 197 9.62 -7.91 -20.02
N ALA A 198 8.94 -8.76 -20.78
CA ALA A 198 8.82 -8.62 -22.23
C ALA A 198 7.82 -7.53 -22.66
N VAL A 199 6.74 -7.31 -21.89
CA VAL A 199 5.68 -6.36 -22.26
C VAL A 199 5.87 -4.96 -21.70
N LEU A 200 6.52 -4.83 -20.54
CA LEU A 200 6.80 -3.53 -19.93
C LEU A 200 7.91 -2.85 -20.74
N ALA A 201 7.55 -1.88 -21.56
CA ALA A 201 8.47 -1.24 -22.52
C ALA A 201 9.08 0.08 -22.02
N GLY A 202 8.66 0.52 -20.84
CA GLY A 202 9.01 1.79 -20.24
C GLY A 202 10.45 1.84 -19.77
N GLN A 203 10.98 3.07 -19.69
CA GLN A 203 12.33 3.32 -19.20
C GLN A 203 12.44 2.95 -17.72
N ASN A 204 11.42 3.32 -16.94
CA ASN A 204 11.24 2.86 -15.57
C ASN A 204 10.20 1.75 -15.54
N GLN A 205 10.48 0.67 -14.82
CA GLN A 205 9.61 -0.50 -14.74
C GLN A 205 9.35 -0.85 -13.27
N VAL A 206 8.07 -0.82 -12.89
CA VAL A 206 7.66 -1.07 -11.51
C VAL A 206 6.50 -2.06 -11.44
N VAL A 207 6.43 -2.79 -10.33
CA VAL A 207 5.29 -3.66 -10.01
C VAL A 207 4.61 -3.15 -8.75
N TRP A 208 3.29 -3.01 -8.81
CA TRP A 208 2.45 -2.63 -7.68
C TRP A 208 1.48 -3.76 -7.31
N TYR A 209 1.50 -4.17 -6.06
CA TYR A 209 0.76 -5.30 -5.51
C TYR A 209 -0.31 -4.79 -4.53
N PHE A 210 -1.56 -4.77 -4.99
CA PHE A 210 -2.73 -4.42 -4.19
C PHE A 210 -3.44 -5.70 -3.75
N LEU A 211 -2.75 -6.46 -2.89
CA LEU A 211 -3.23 -7.69 -2.27
C LEU A 211 -2.72 -7.74 -0.82
N TRP A 212 -3.41 -8.49 0.02
CA TRP A 212 -3.06 -8.72 1.41
C TRP A 212 -2.54 -10.15 1.60
N PRO A 213 -1.22 -10.34 1.83
CA PRO A 213 -0.71 -11.67 2.18
C PRO A 213 -1.20 -12.10 3.56
N CYS A 214 -1.75 -13.31 3.65
CA CYS A 214 -2.28 -13.91 4.87
C CYS A 214 -1.69 -15.32 5.05
N GLN A 215 -1.39 -15.70 6.29
CA GLN A 215 -0.99 -17.07 6.63
C GLN A 215 -2.19 -17.90 7.05
N ASN A 216 -3.14 -18.06 6.13
CA ASN A 216 -4.31 -18.89 6.30
C ASN A 216 -4.51 -19.72 5.03
N ALA A 217 -4.80 -21.01 5.19
CA ALA A 217 -5.06 -21.96 4.12
C ALA A 217 -6.23 -21.52 3.21
N ASP A 218 -7.22 -20.82 3.78
CA ASP A 218 -8.38 -20.28 3.06
C ASP A 218 -8.33 -18.76 2.85
N ALA A 219 -7.11 -18.18 2.83
CA ALA A 219 -6.91 -16.73 2.62
C ALA A 219 -7.73 -16.17 1.44
N ASP A 220 -7.83 -16.92 0.34
CA ASP A 220 -8.53 -16.53 -0.89
C ASP A 220 -10.05 -16.34 -0.72
N VAL A 221 -10.64 -16.73 0.42
CA VAL A 221 -12.07 -16.51 0.72
C VAL A 221 -12.35 -15.02 0.95
N SER A 222 -11.39 -14.28 1.50
CA SER A 222 -11.53 -12.84 1.73
C SER A 222 -11.04 -12.05 0.52
N SER A 223 -11.85 -11.13 0.01
CA SER A 223 -11.49 -10.31 -1.14
C SER A 223 -10.20 -9.52 -0.88
N GLY A 224 -9.26 -9.60 -1.82
CA GLY A 224 -7.94 -8.97 -1.71
C GLY A 224 -6.92 -9.78 -0.91
N CYS A 225 -7.34 -10.76 -0.12
CA CYS A 225 -6.42 -11.64 0.60
C CYS A 225 -5.91 -12.76 -0.30
N VAL A 226 -4.63 -13.09 -0.13
CA VAL A 226 -3.94 -14.21 -0.79
C VAL A 226 -3.00 -14.88 0.20
N ARG A 227 -2.56 -16.10 -0.11
CA ARG A 227 -1.59 -16.83 0.69
C ARG A 227 -0.25 -16.12 0.66
N GLU A 228 0.26 -15.82 1.85
CA GLU A 228 1.54 -15.13 2.09
C GLU A 228 2.68 -15.73 1.26
N ARG A 229 2.87 -17.06 1.33
CA ARG A 229 3.95 -17.75 0.58
C ARG A 229 3.88 -17.49 -0.92
N ASP A 230 2.68 -17.54 -1.50
CA ASP A 230 2.49 -17.42 -2.95
C ASP A 230 2.69 -15.96 -3.41
N PHE A 231 2.29 -15.00 -2.56
CA PHE A 231 2.55 -13.56 -2.75
C PHE A 231 4.05 -13.23 -2.75
N PHE A 232 4.78 -13.60 -1.70
CA PHE A 232 6.21 -13.28 -1.61
C PHE A 232 7.05 -14.09 -2.60
N HIS A 233 6.59 -15.27 -3.04
CA HIS A 233 7.20 -15.98 -4.14
C HIS A 233 7.07 -15.21 -5.48
N LEU A 234 5.91 -14.61 -5.75
CA LEU A 234 5.72 -13.76 -6.93
C LEU A 234 6.60 -12.50 -6.87
N GLN A 235 6.63 -11.78 -5.74
CA GLN A 235 7.49 -10.59 -5.60
C GLN A 235 8.97 -10.92 -5.89
N ARG A 236 9.49 -11.99 -5.28
CA ARG A 236 10.87 -12.46 -5.51
C ARG A 236 11.17 -12.76 -6.98
N ARG A 237 10.24 -13.42 -7.70
CA ARG A 237 10.43 -13.71 -9.12
C ARG A 237 10.47 -12.44 -9.97
N MET A 238 9.59 -11.47 -9.70
CA MET A 238 9.56 -10.18 -10.40
C MET A 238 10.82 -9.36 -10.14
N GLU A 239 11.24 -9.25 -8.87
CA GLU A 239 12.46 -8.52 -8.51
C GLU A 239 13.72 -9.18 -9.10
N ARG A 240 13.76 -10.53 -9.19
CA ARG A 240 14.88 -11.25 -9.79
C ARG A 240 15.09 -10.96 -11.27
N VAL A 241 14.04 -10.61 -12.01
CA VAL A 241 14.14 -10.19 -13.42
C VAL A 241 14.34 -8.68 -13.58
N GLY A 242 14.58 -7.96 -12.47
CA GLY A 242 14.88 -6.53 -12.46
C GLY A 242 13.65 -5.62 -12.37
N LEU A 243 12.44 -6.16 -12.16
CA LEU A 243 11.25 -5.35 -11.98
C LEU A 243 11.15 -4.89 -10.52
N ARG A 244 11.17 -3.57 -10.30
CA ARG A 244 11.20 -3.00 -8.95
C ARG A 244 9.81 -3.03 -8.30
N SER A 245 9.70 -3.57 -7.08
CA SER A 245 8.46 -3.49 -6.29
C SER A 245 8.25 -2.06 -5.80
N GLY A 246 7.31 -1.34 -6.40
CA GLY A 246 7.04 0.07 -6.07
C GLY A 246 5.90 0.30 -5.10
N TRP A 247 5.08 -0.71 -4.89
CA TRP A 247 4.06 -0.75 -3.85
C TRP A 247 3.71 -2.21 -3.58
N PRO A 248 3.80 -2.77 -2.38
CA PRO A 248 4.32 -2.13 -1.18
C PRO A 248 5.85 -1.97 -1.27
N HIS A 249 6.54 -2.11 -0.14
CA HIS A 249 8.00 -2.17 -0.14
C HIS A 249 8.53 -3.41 -0.89
N PRO A 250 9.83 -3.40 -1.26
CA PRO A 250 10.53 -4.59 -1.73
C PRO A 250 10.34 -5.79 -0.80
N HIS A 251 10.35 -7.00 -1.38
CA HIS A 251 9.84 -8.21 -0.73
C HIS A 251 10.41 -8.42 0.69
N MET A 252 11.72 -8.30 0.88
CA MET A 252 12.38 -8.51 2.18
C MET A 252 11.83 -7.56 3.25
N LEU A 253 11.76 -6.28 2.93
CA LEU A 253 11.29 -5.27 3.87
C LEU A 253 9.80 -5.48 4.17
N TYR A 254 8.99 -5.69 3.13
CA TYR A 254 7.56 -5.90 3.33
C TYR A 254 7.25 -7.16 4.14
N GLU A 255 7.96 -8.26 3.90
CA GLU A 255 7.83 -9.51 4.65
C GLU A 255 8.17 -9.30 6.14
N GLN A 256 9.25 -8.57 6.43
CA GLN A 256 9.61 -8.23 7.81
C GLN A 256 8.54 -7.39 8.50
N LEU A 257 8.02 -6.34 7.85
CA LEU A 257 7.04 -5.44 8.44
C LEU A 257 5.68 -6.13 8.61
N ALA A 258 5.12 -6.70 7.54
CA ALA A 258 3.81 -7.35 7.55
C ALA A 258 3.81 -8.59 8.47
N GLY A 259 4.90 -9.37 8.48
CA GLY A 259 5.07 -10.50 9.37
C GLY A 259 5.38 -10.12 10.82
N LYS A 260 5.58 -8.82 11.12
CA LYS A 260 6.02 -8.32 12.44
C LYS A 260 7.31 -9.01 12.92
N LEU A 261 8.17 -9.44 11.98
CA LEU A 261 9.34 -10.27 12.25
C LEU A 261 10.43 -9.50 13.00
N TRP A 262 10.45 -8.17 12.82
CA TRP A 262 11.39 -7.24 13.46
C TRP A 262 11.12 -7.03 14.95
N VAL A 263 9.86 -7.14 15.41
CA VAL A 263 9.45 -6.69 16.76
C VAL A 263 10.23 -7.38 17.88
N PRO A 264 10.36 -8.72 17.93
CA PRO A 264 11.10 -9.38 19.00
C PRO A 264 12.58 -8.98 19.01
N GLN A 265 13.21 -8.89 17.83
CA GLN A 265 14.63 -8.56 17.70
C GLN A 265 14.91 -7.13 18.15
N MET A 266 14.10 -6.19 17.66
CA MET A 266 14.29 -4.77 17.95
C MET A 266 13.93 -4.41 19.41
N SER A 267 13.11 -5.23 20.09
CA SER A 267 12.83 -5.06 21.53
C SER A 267 14.05 -5.26 22.45
N LEU A 268 15.13 -5.86 21.94
CA LEU A 268 16.42 -5.95 22.64
C LEU A 268 17.16 -4.59 22.68
N ASN A 269 16.79 -3.66 21.80
CA ASN A 269 17.39 -2.34 21.74
C ASN A 269 16.46 -1.29 22.37
N ARG A 270 16.82 -0.84 23.58
CA ARG A 270 16.09 0.16 24.36
C ARG A 270 15.80 1.45 23.57
N ASP A 271 16.67 1.83 22.64
CA ASP A 271 16.52 3.06 21.87
C ASP A 271 15.34 3.04 20.91
N TYR A 272 14.86 1.88 20.49
CA TYR A 272 13.68 1.78 19.64
C TYR A 272 12.37 1.82 20.43
N ARG A 273 12.45 1.76 21.77
CA ARG A 273 11.30 1.81 22.69
C ARG A 273 10.17 0.88 22.30
N ILE A 274 10.53 -0.35 21.99
CA ILE A 274 9.57 -1.43 21.76
C ILE A 274 9.41 -2.14 23.11
N PRO A 275 8.17 -2.40 23.55
CA PRO A 275 7.95 -3.18 24.76
C PRO A 275 8.62 -4.56 24.65
N PRO A 276 9.06 -5.16 25.78
CA PRO A 276 9.54 -6.54 25.79
C PRO A 276 8.63 -7.44 24.99
N THR A 277 9.22 -8.21 24.07
CA THR A 277 8.49 -9.00 23.09
C THR A 277 9.19 -10.33 22.85
N VAL A 278 8.43 -11.42 22.90
CA VAL A 278 8.92 -12.78 22.61
C VAL A 278 8.09 -13.43 21.51
N ARG A 279 8.65 -14.48 20.90
CA ARG A 279 7.96 -15.32 19.91
C ARG A 279 7.64 -16.67 20.54
N VAL A 280 6.39 -17.08 20.44
CA VAL A 280 5.91 -18.38 20.92
C VAL A 280 5.59 -19.26 19.71
N HIS A 281 6.22 -20.43 19.63
CA HIS A 281 6.02 -21.35 18.51
C HIS A 281 4.75 -22.18 18.66
N HIS A 282 4.06 -22.43 17.55
CA HIS A 282 2.86 -23.27 17.52
C HIS A 282 3.12 -24.70 18.04
N ALA A 283 4.31 -25.26 17.78
CA ALA A 283 4.69 -26.57 18.30
C ALA A 283 4.71 -26.63 19.84
N ASP A 284 5.13 -25.56 20.51
CA ASP A 284 5.14 -25.49 21.98
C ASP A 284 3.73 -25.39 22.55
N VAL A 285 2.89 -24.57 21.93
CA VAL A 285 1.47 -24.40 22.30
C VAL A 285 0.73 -25.73 22.17
N ARG A 286 0.91 -26.42 21.03
CA ARG A 286 0.27 -27.71 20.77
C ARG A 286 0.73 -28.81 21.73
N ARG A 287 1.97 -28.74 22.21
CA ARG A 287 2.50 -29.68 23.21
C ARG A 287 1.93 -29.39 24.60
N ASN A 288 1.95 -28.12 25.03
CA ASN A 288 1.39 -27.67 26.30
C ASN A 288 1.26 -26.13 26.31
N SER A 289 0.06 -25.62 26.03
CA SER A 289 -0.23 -24.18 25.95
C SER A 289 0.04 -23.44 27.26
N HIS A 290 -0.30 -24.03 28.41
CA HIS A 290 -0.04 -23.44 29.72
C HIS A 290 1.46 -23.27 30.00
N SER A 291 2.27 -24.29 29.70
CA SER A 291 3.72 -24.21 29.87
C SER A 291 4.34 -23.20 28.91
N ALA A 292 3.87 -23.14 27.65
CA ALA A 292 4.34 -22.18 26.67
C ALA A 292 4.01 -20.73 27.10
N ALA A 293 2.80 -20.50 27.62
CA ALA A 293 2.37 -19.20 28.14
C ALA A 293 3.18 -18.74 29.35
N ALA A 294 3.38 -19.63 30.35
CA ALA A 294 4.19 -19.32 31.53
C ALA A 294 5.63 -18.98 31.14
N GLN A 295 6.24 -19.78 30.25
CA GLN A 295 7.59 -19.53 29.75
C GLN A 295 7.69 -18.20 29.00
N ALA A 296 6.68 -17.86 28.18
CA ALA A 296 6.65 -16.59 27.46
C ALA A 296 6.63 -15.39 28.43
N ILE A 297 5.83 -15.44 29.50
CA ILE A 297 5.79 -14.38 30.51
C ILE A 297 7.12 -14.29 31.26
N ASP A 298 7.70 -15.43 31.67
CA ASP A 298 9.01 -15.45 32.33
C ASP A 298 10.10 -14.81 31.45
N ASP A 299 10.10 -15.10 30.15
CA ASP A 299 11.06 -14.53 29.20
C ASP A 299 10.81 -13.02 28.97
N LEU A 300 9.55 -12.57 28.96
CA LEU A 300 9.22 -11.14 28.93
C LEU A 300 9.74 -10.41 30.16
N VAL A 301 9.57 -10.99 31.36
CA VAL A 301 10.09 -10.41 32.62
C VAL A 301 11.61 -10.34 32.59
N ARG A 302 12.29 -11.42 32.16
CA ARG A 302 13.76 -11.43 32.04
C ARG A 302 14.25 -10.39 31.04
N LEU A 303 13.59 -10.27 29.90
CA LEU A 303 13.92 -9.29 28.87
C LEU A 303 13.74 -7.85 29.38
N ARG A 304 12.65 -7.58 30.11
CA ARG A 304 12.41 -6.30 30.79
C ARG A 304 13.54 -5.97 31.76
N ASP A 305 13.88 -6.88 32.66
CA ASP A 305 14.93 -6.68 33.66
C ASP A 305 16.29 -6.45 32.98
N HIS A 306 16.58 -7.16 31.88
CA HIS A 306 17.83 -7.06 31.12
C HIS A 306 17.98 -5.74 30.35
N VAL A 307 16.95 -5.34 29.60
CA VAL A 307 17.02 -4.19 28.67
C VAL A 307 16.65 -2.87 29.35
N TRP A 308 15.71 -2.92 30.30
CA TRP A 308 15.10 -1.72 30.90
C TRP A 308 15.53 -1.50 32.36
N SER A 309 16.30 -2.42 32.96
CA SER A 309 16.81 -2.33 34.34
C SER A 309 15.73 -2.09 35.39
N GLY A 310 14.49 -2.49 35.12
CA GLY A 310 13.37 -2.32 36.03
C GLY A 310 13.32 -3.44 37.07
N SER A 311 13.28 -3.10 38.36
CA SER A 311 12.94 -4.05 39.43
C SER A 311 11.44 -4.29 39.41
N SER A 312 11.00 -5.12 38.48
CA SER A 312 9.59 -5.37 38.30
C SER A 312 9.08 -6.47 39.24
N THR A 313 7.87 -6.30 39.77
CA THR A 313 7.19 -7.35 40.53
C THR A 313 6.96 -8.55 39.61
N ARG A 314 7.50 -9.71 40.00
CA ARG A 314 7.47 -10.98 39.26
C ARG A 314 6.11 -11.70 39.30
N ASP A 315 5.02 -10.98 39.51
CA ASP A 315 3.73 -11.64 39.62
C ASP A 315 3.23 -12.05 38.22
N VAL A 316 3.63 -13.25 37.82
CA VAL A 316 3.24 -13.92 36.57
C VAL A 316 1.71 -14.03 36.46
N SER A 317 1.00 -14.06 37.60
CA SER A 317 -0.47 -14.21 37.61
C SER A 317 -1.22 -12.94 37.19
N SER A 318 -0.60 -11.76 37.37
CA SER A 318 -1.16 -10.46 37.00
C SER A 318 -0.40 -9.79 35.84
N PHE A 319 0.48 -10.52 35.15
CA PHE A 319 1.21 -9.99 34.01
C PHE A 319 0.25 -9.69 32.86
N ARG A 320 0.31 -8.49 32.29
CA ARG A 320 -0.58 -8.05 31.21
C ARG A 320 0.20 -7.85 29.91
N GLY A 321 -0.39 -8.31 28.82
CA GLY A 321 0.23 -8.20 27.49
C GLY A 321 -0.75 -8.27 26.35
N VAL A 322 -0.20 -8.37 25.14
CA VAL A 322 -0.93 -8.61 23.90
C VAL A 322 -0.26 -9.73 23.11
N ALA A 323 -1.07 -10.60 22.54
CA ALA A 323 -0.65 -11.62 21.58
C ALA A 323 -1.06 -11.16 20.17
N LYS A 324 -0.16 -11.30 19.20
CA LYS A 324 -0.34 -10.82 17.83
C LYS A 324 0.09 -11.88 16.81
N LEU A 325 -0.66 -12.02 15.72
CA LEU A 325 -0.19 -12.74 14.53
C LEU A 325 0.48 -11.76 13.54
N GLY A 326 1.49 -12.24 12.80
CA GLY A 326 1.99 -11.56 11.60
C GLY A 326 0.97 -11.71 10.46
N PHE A 327 1.15 -11.03 9.32
CA PHE A 327 0.31 -11.20 8.11
C PHE A 327 -1.20 -11.20 8.41
N SER A 328 -1.59 -10.34 9.35
CA SER A 328 -2.95 -10.15 9.83
C SER A 328 -3.28 -8.67 9.72
N TRP A 329 -4.50 -8.36 9.28
CA TRP A 329 -4.89 -7.04 8.82
C TRP A 329 -5.97 -6.46 9.72
N GLN A 330 -6.07 -5.12 9.73
CA GLN A 330 -7.13 -4.39 10.44
C GLN A 330 -7.19 -4.62 11.97
N GLY A 331 -6.12 -5.15 12.57
CA GLY A 331 -6.06 -5.47 13.99
C GLY A 331 -6.84 -6.72 14.40
N ASP A 332 -7.28 -7.53 13.44
CA ASP A 332 -8.15 -8.70 13.67
C ASP A 332 -7.53 -9.79 14.56
N ASP A 333 -6.20 -9.88 14.61
CA ASP A 333 -5.49 -10.88 15.42
C ASP A 333 -4.58 -10.25 16.46
N VAL A 334 -5.05 -9.18 17.12
CA VAL A 334 -4.39 -8.57 18.28
C VAL A 334 -5.27 -8.76 19.51
N VAL A 335 -4.86 -9.67 20.40
CA VAL A 335 -5.68 -10.10 21.55
C VAL A 335 -4.93 -9.79 22.85
N PRO A 336 -5.49 -8.98 23.77
CA PRO A 336 -4.88 -8.75 25.07
C PRO A 336 -5.01 -9.98 25.97
N PHE A 337 -4.12 -10.09 26.96
CA PHE A 337 -4.18 -11.15 27.97
C PHE A 337 -3.79 -10.67 29.36
N GLU A 338 -4.23 -11.41 30.38
CA GLU A 338 -3.82 -11.25 31.78
C GLU A 338 -3.46 -12.60 32.42
N GLY A 339 -2.21 -12.74 32.84
CA GLY A 339 -1.68 -13.95 33.43
C GLY A 339 -1.47 -15.10 32.45
N ALA A 340 -0.75 -16.12 32.90
CA ALA A 340 -0.37 -17.28 32.08
C ALA A 340 -1.58 -18.11 31.62
N LYS A 341 -2.64 -18.19 32.43
CA LYS A 341 -3.84 -18.97 32.09
C LYS A 341 -4.55 -18.37 30.89
N ASN A 342 -4.90 -17.08 30.93
CA ASN A 342 -5.58 -16.42 29.83
C ASN A 342 -4.69 -16.34 28.58
N LEU A 343 -3.36 -16.14 28.74
CA LEU A 343 -2.43 -16.20 27.61
C LEU A 343 -2.46 -17.57 26.90
N ALA A 344 -2.57 -18.69 27.64
CA ALA A 344 -2.67 -20.02 27.03
C ALA A 344 -3.93 -20.14 26.16
N ASP A 345 -5.07 -19.66 26.64
CA ASP A 345 -6.34 -19.65 25.89
C ASP A 345 -6.24 -18.77 24.64
N VAL A 346 -5.61 -17.61 24.77
CA VAL A 346 -5.35 -16.68 23.65
C VAL A 346 -4.43 -17.30 22.59
N LEU A 347 -3.36 -17.98 23.02
CA LEU A 347 -2.43 -18.66 22.11
C LEU A 347 -3.12 -19.80 21.35
N CYS A 348 -3.93 -20.62 22.03
CA CYS A 348 -4.75 -21.66 21.38
C CYS A 348 -5.73 -21.04 20.38
N ARG A 349 -6.48 -20.00 20.78
CA ARG A 349 -7.41 -19.30 19.88
C ARG A 349 -6.72 -18.82 18.61
N LEU A 350 -5.57 -18.16 18.77
CA LEU A 350 -4.85 -17.58 17.64
C LEU A 350 -4.27 -18.66 16.75
N LEU A 351 -3.51 -19.63 17.30
CA LEU A 351 -2.71 -20.57 16.50
C LEU A 351 -3.46 -21.83 16.07
N GLU A 352 -4.49 -22.26 16.79
CA GLU A 352 -5.28 -23.46 16.48
C GLU A 352 -6.58 -23.13 15.75
N GLY A 353 -6.80 -21.85 15.42
CA GLY A 353 -7.91 -21.40 14.59
C GLY A 353 -7.98 -22.16 13.26
N ARG A 354 -9.19 -22.51 12.83
CA ARG A 354 -9.40 -23.27 11.59
C ARG A 354 -8.75 -22.55 10.40
N GLY A 355 -7.94 -23.28 9.65
CA GLY A 355 -7.25 -22.77 8.46
C GLY A 355 -5.95 -22.02 8.75
N ASN A 356 -5.67 -21.64 10.00
CA ASN A 356 -4.45 -20.91 10.31
C ASN A 356 -3.19 -21.73 9.97
N GLU A 357 -2.27 -21.13 9.21
CA GLU A 357 -0.97 -21.71 8.84
C GLU A 357 0.21 -21.07 9.59
N GLN A 358 -0.05 -20.15 10.52
CA GLN A 358 0.98 -19.48 11.32
C GLN A 358 1.78 -20.47 12.16
N LEU A 359 3.10 -20.32 12.13
CA LEU A 359 4.03 -21.15 12.91
C LEU A 359 4.40 -20.53 14.26
N SER A 360 4.04 -19.28 14.48
CA SER A 360 4.34 -18.57 15.72
C SER A 360 3.40 -17.41 15.98
N CYS A 361 3.25 -17.07 17.25
CA CYS A 361 2.60 -15.86 17.73
C CYS A 361 3.62 -14.95 18.42
N ILE A 362 3.44 -13.64 18.32
CA ILE A 362 4.24 -12.65 19.05
C ILE A 362 3.51 -12.30 20.33
N VAL A 363 4.17 -12.40 21.47
CA VAL A 363 3.64 -12.02 22.79
C VAL A 363 4.45 -10.84 23.29
N GLN A 364 3.77 -9.75 23.64
CA GLN A 364 4.39 -8.47 23.97
C GLN A 364 3.80 -7.91 25.27
N GLU A 365 4.63 -7.27 26.09
CA GLU A 365 4.19 -6.57 27.29
C GLU A 365 3.24 -5.41 26.95
N LEU A 366 2.18 -5.25 27.74
CA LEU A 366 1.21 -4.19 27.53
C LEU A 366 1.77 -2.85 28.04
N ILE A 367 1.70 -1.81 27.21
CA ILE A 367 2.04 -0.46 27.64
C ILE A 367 0.93 0.09 28.55
N PRO A 368 1.22 0.40 29.82
CA PRO A 368 0.20 0.85 30.76
C PRO A 368 -0.20 2.31 30.48
N ASN A 369 -1.44 2.68 30.80
CA ASN A 369 -1.94 4.07 30.71
C ASN A 369 -1.77 4.69 29.31
N ALA A 370 -1.95 3.90 28.26
CA ALA A 370 -1.97 4.43 26.90
C ALA A 370 -3.16 5.39 26.73
N VAL A 371 -2.88 6.66 26.43
CA VAL A 371 -3.90 7.71 26.26
C VAL A 371 -4.26 7.96 24.80
N CYS A 372 -3.32 7.74 23.88
CA CYS A 372 -3.50 7.90 22.44
C CYS A 372 -2.46 7.09 21.64
N GLU A 373 -2.68 7.02 20.33
CA GLU A 373 -1.65 6.67 19.36
C GLU A 373 -1.20 7.96 18.64
N HIS A 374 0.10 8.24 18.67
CA HIS A 374 0.71 9.30 17.89
C HIS A 374 1.30 8.67 16.62
N ARG A 375 0.79 9.06 15.46
CA ARG A 375 1.18 8.52 14.16
C ARG A 375 1.99 9.54 13.39
N VAL A 376 3.08 9.10 12.77
CA VAL A 376 3.91 9.93 11.90
C VAL A 376 3.96 9.31 10.51
N LEU A 377 3.40 10.03 9.53
CA LEU A 377 3.54 9.69 8.12
C LEU A 377 4.84 10.30 7.60
N CYS A 378 5.65 9.50 6.93
CA CYS A 378 6.90 9.92 6.31
C CYS A 378 6.81 9.74 4.80
N PHE A 379 6.89 10.84 4.05
CA PHE A 379 6.89 10.87 2.58
C PHE A 379 8.30 11.18 2.08
N HIS A 380 8.88 10.31 1.26
CA HIS A 380 10.23 10.52 0.73
C HIS A 380 10.29 11.74 -0.20
N ASP A 381 11.11 12.72 0.18
CA ASP A 381 11.31 13.97 -0.56
C ASP A 381 12.62 13.90 -1.36
N ALA A 382 12.55 13.17 -2.46
CA ALA A 382 13.68 12.98 -3.38
C ALA A 382 14.26 14.30 -3.91
N ALA A 383 13.46 15.38 -3.98
CA ALA A 383 13.91 16.69 -4.46
C ALA A 383 14.83 17.41 -3.47
N VAL A 384 14.72 17.10 -2.18
CA VAL A 384 15.60 17.64 -1.14
C VAL A 384 16.85 16.76 -0.96
N GLY A 385 16.70 15.44 -1.05
CA GLY A 385 17.84 14.53 -1.03
C GLY A 385 17.47 13.06 -0.89
N LYS A 386 18.46 12.18 -1.14
CA LYS A 386 18.26 10.72 -1.20
C LYS A 386 17.60 10.10 0.03
N TRP A 387 17.73 10.69 1.21
CA TRP A 387 17.10 10.19 2.44
C TRP A 387 16.41 11.32 3.21
N ALA A 388 15.87 12.30 2.48
CA ALA A 388 15.05 13.37 3.05
C ALA A 388 13.58 12.94 3.09
N PHE A 389 12.86 13.30 4.15
CA PHE A 389 11.45 12.94 4.31
C PHE A 389 10.65 14.14 4.80
N CYS A 390 9.52 14.39 4.15
CA CYS A 390 8.48 15.25 4.69
C CYS A 390 7.65 14.45 5.69
N ARG A 391 7.33 15.04 6.86
CA ARG A 391 6.67 14.33 7.97
C ARG A 391 5.35 15.00 8.31
N GLU A 392 4.32 14.20 8.55
CA GLU A 392 3.03 14.66 9.07
C GLU A 392 2.66 13.91 10.34
N ARG A 393 2.33 14.65 11.40
CA ARG A 393 2.03 14.11 12.73
C ARG A 393 0.52 14.08 12.99
N LEU A 394 0.01 12.95 13.42
CA LEU A 394 -1.41 12.70 13.64
C LEU A 394 -1.63 12.21 15.06
N TRP A 395 -2.59 12.83 15.74
CA TRP A 395 -2.98 12.48 17.10
C TRP A 395 -4.24 11.64 17.06
N MET A 396 -4.12 10.33 17.15
CA MET A 396 -5.23 9.40 17.03
C MET A 396 -5.84 9.11 18.40
N THR A 397 -7.17 9.18 18.54
CA THR A 397 -7.82 8.80 19.80
C THR A 397 -7.86 7.28 19.98
N MET A 398 -7.98 6.84 21.22
CA MET A 398 -8.27 5.43 21.52
C MET A 398 -9.78 5.18 21.45
N LYS A 399 -10.19 4.02 20.92
CA LYS A 399 -11.58 3.58 20.98
C LYS A 399 -12.00 3.35 22.45
N PRO A 400 -13.30 3.46 22.77
CA PRO A 400 -13.79 3.10 24.09
C PRO A 400 -13.43 1.66 24.46
N PRO A 401 -13.19 1.36 25.76
CA PRO A 401 -13.04 -0.02 26.23
C PRO A 401 -14.19 -0.92 25.75
N GLY A 402 -13.88 -2.15 25.35
CA GLY A 402 -14.89 -3.12 24.91
C GLY A 402 -15.48 -2.92 23.50
N SER A 403 -15.09 -1.87 22.77
CA SER A 403 -15.53 -1.61 21.38
C SER A 403 -14.95 -2.58 20.32
N HIS A 404 -14.44 -3.73 20.75
CA HIS A 404 -13.76 -4.72 19.92
C HIS A 404 -14.74 -5.75 19.37
N HIS A 405 -15.35 -5.49 18.20
CA HIS A 405 -16.42 -6.31 17.63
C HIS A 405 -16.10 -7.81 17.44
N LYS A 406 -14.81 -8.21 17.38
CA LYS A 406 -14.39 -9.61 17.15
C LYS A 406 -13.78 -10.30 18.37
N HIS A 407 -13.62 -9.61 19.49
CA HIS A 407 -12.81 -10.12 20.61
C HIS A 407 -13.56 -10.34 21.91
N GLN A 408 -14.79 -9.84 22.05
CA GLN A 408 -15.51 -9.74 23.33
C GLN A 408 -15.60 -11.07 24.12
N ASP A 409 -15.66 -12.22 23.45
CA ASP A 409 -15.90 -13.50 24.12
C ASP A 409 -14.71 -14.06 24.93
N VAL A 410 -13.50 -13.49 24.80
CA VAL A 410 -12.25 -14.06 25.40
C VAL A 410 -11.47 -13.04 26.24
N LEU A 411 -11.93 -11.80 26.34
CA LEU A 411 -11.14 -10.75 27.02
C LEU A 411 -11.46 -10.67 28.51
N GLU A 412 -10.54 -11.18 29.33
CA GLU A 412 -10.50 -10.83 30.76
C GLU A 412 -9.99 -9.39 30.96
N VAL A 413 -9.22 -8.86 30.00
CA VAL A 413 -8.68 -7.49 30.01
C VAL A 413 -9.71 -6.49 29.46
N THR A 414 -10.42 -5.82 30.37
CA THR A 414 -11.56 -4.94 30.03
C THR A 414 -11.15 -3.53 29.61
N ASP A 415 -9.98 -3.04 30.01
CA ASP A 415 -9.46 -1.69 29.77
C ASP A 415 -8.57 -1.59 28.52
N PHE A 416 -8.34 -2.69 27.78
CA PHE A 416 -7.59 -2.68 26.52
C PHE A 416 -8.32 -1.87 25.45
N ARG A 417 -7.58 -1.00 24.75
CA ARG A 417 -8.11 -0.11 23.70
C ARG A 417 -7.29 -0.25 22.44
N LEU A 418 -7.99 -0.21 21.31
CA LEU A 418 -7.41 -0.07 19.98
C LEU A 418 -7.50 1.38 19.55
N THR A 419 -6.67 1.78 18.61
CA THR A 419 -6.71 3.10 17.99
C THR A 419 -8.00 3.28 17.20
N SER A 420 -8.59 4.47 17.27
CA SER A 420 -9.76 4.88 16.49
C SER A 420 -9.34 5.59 15.21
N ALA A 421 -10.28 5.82 14.28
CA ALA A 421 -10.02 6.62 13.08
C ALA A 421 -10.06 8.14 13.35
N THR A 422 -10.47 8.56 14.54
CA THR A 422 -10.62 9.98 14.89
C THR A 422 -9.26 10.61 15.15
N VAL A 423 -8.99 11.69 14.41
CA VAL A 423 -7.77 12.50 14.52
C VAL A 423 -8.07 13.78 15.29
N LEU A 424 -7.21 14.11 16.26
CA LEU A 424 -7.23 15.36 16.99
C LEU A 424 -6.27 16.38 16.35
N SER A 425 -6.63 17.65 16.46
CA SER A 425 -5.67 18.74 16.32
C SER A 425 -4.68 18.71 17.49
N ARG A 426 -3.56 19.43 17.33
CA ARG A 426 -2.56 19.58 18.39
C ARG A 426 -3.13 20.20 19.67
N ASP A 427 -4.00 21.20 19.53
CA ASP A 427 -4.69 21.84 20.66
C ASP A 427 -5.71 20.91 21.32
N GLN A 428 -6.48 20.18 20.53
CA GLN A 428 -7.42 19.18 21.05
C GLN A 428 -6.69 18.07 21.79
N ALA A 429 -5.50 17.64 21.32
CA ALA A 429 -4.68 16.67 22.03
C ALA A 429 -4.21 17.22 23.39
N ALA A 430 -3.76 18.48 23.47
CA ALA A 430 -3.40 19.11 24.74
C ALA A 430 -4.58 19.12 25.71
N GLU A 431 -5.75 19.60 25.26
CA GLU A 431 -6.96 19.72 26.09
C GLU A 431 -7.49 18.35 26.54
N GLN A 432 -7.62 17.40 25.62
CA GLN A 432 -8.31 16.13 25.89
C GLN A 432 -7.41 15.06 26.51
N LEU A 433 -6.09 15.10 26.25
CA LEU A 433 -5.16 14.03 26.65
C LEU A 433 -4.20 14.45 27.75
N PHE A 434 -3.92 15.75 27.91
CA PHE A 434 -2.84 16.26 28.78
C PHE A 434 -3.28 17.44 29.67
N GLU A 435 -4.56 17.51 30.05
CA GLU A 435 -5.11 18.54 30.95
C GLU A 435 -4.83 19.99 30.49
N GLY A 436 -4.79 20.21 29.17
CA GLY A 436 -4.49 21.51 28.55
C GLY A 436 -2.99 21.80 28.40
N SER A 437 -2.09 20.88 28.77
CA SER A 437 -0.65 21.11 28.69
C SER A 437 -0.09 20.93 27.28
N ARG A 438 0.16 22.06 26.60
CA ARG A 438 0.87 22.09 25.30
C ARG A 438 2.33 21.64 25.40
N GLU A 439 2.95 21.79 26.56
CA GLU A 439 4.31 21.32 26.81
C GLU A 439 4.40 19.78 26.70
N MET A 440 3.41 19.06 27.23
CA MET A 440 3.40 17.60 27.15
C MET A 440 3.24 17.10 25.71
N VAL A 441 2.45 17.80 24.90
CA VAL A 441 2.33 17.55 23.47
C VAL A 441 3.69 17.72 22.78
N GLU A 442 4.43 18.79 23.07
CA GLU A 442 5.77 19.03 22.52
C GLU A 442 6.77 17.95 22.91
N VAL A 443 6.74 17.52 24.17
CA VAL A 443 7.58 16.42 24.66
C VAL A 443 7.30 15.15 23.86
N VAL A 444 6.04 14.79 23.66
CA VAL A 444 5.68 13.59 22.88
C VAL A 444 6.14 13.71 21.42
N GLU A 445 5.94 14.85 20.77
CA GLU A 445 6.35 15.06 19.38
C GLU A 445 7.88 14.95 19.22
N GLN A 446 8.65 15.53 20.13
CA GLN A 446 10.12 15.43 20.13
C GLN A 446 10.61 13.99 20.33
N GLU A 447 10.00 13.27 21.27
CA GLU A 447 10.35 11.88 21.54
C GLU A 447 9.97 10.96 20.38
N ALA A 448 8.83 11.22 19.72
CA ALA A 448 8.43 10.53 18.50
C ALA A 448 9.40 10.83 17.34
N ASP A 449 9.83 12.09 17.14
CA ASP A 449 10.77 12.47 16.09
C ASP A 449 12.12 11.73 16.24
N ILE A 450 12.62 11.58 17.47
CA ILE A 450 13.84 10.78 17.73
C ILE A 450 13.64 9.33 17.31
N LEU A 451 12.48 8.73 17.61
CA LEU A 451 12.18 7.36 17.19
C LEU A 451 12.03 7.25 15.67
N VAL A 452 11.40 8.24 15.03
CA VAL A 452 11.29 8.32 13.57
C VAL A 452 12.67 8.33 12.94
N ASP A 453 13.60 9.16 13.42
CA ASP A 453 14.96 9.22 12.89
C ASP A 453 15.69 7.87 13.01
N ARG A 454 15.48 7.15 14.12
CA ARG A 454 16.04 5.80 14.36
C ARG A 454 15.45 4.76 13.40
N TRP A 455 14.15 4.81 13.14
CA TRP A 455 13.50 3.93 12.18
C TRP A 455 13.90 4.24 10.74
N LEU A 456 14.01 5.51 10.37
CA LEU A 456 14.53 5.94 9.07
C LEU A 456 15.99 5.52 8.87
N ALA A 457 16.80 5.51 9.93
CA ALA A 457 18.14 4.95 9.88
C ALA A 457 18.13 3.42 9.72
N TRP A 458 17.21 2.71 10.36
CA TRP A 458 17.04 1.26 10.20
C TRP A 458 16.60 0.88 8.77
N PHE A 459 15.71 1.64 8.12
CA PHE A 459 15.36 1.36 6.71
C PHE A 459 16.57 1.39 5.75
N ARG A 460 17.63 2.14 6.09
CA ARG A 460 18.89 2.17 5.33
C ARG A 460 19.68 0.86 5.43
N THR A 461 19.43 0.04 6.45
CA THR A 461 20.06 -1.28 6.59
C THR A 461 19.30 -2.35 5.82
N GLU A 462 17.99 -2.17 5.64
CA GLU A 462 17.14 -3.14 4.95
C GLU A 462 17.04 -2.90 3.44
N THR A 463 17.24 -1.66 2.98
CA THR A 463 17.02 -1.28 1.57
C THR A 463 18.04 -0.23 1.08
N THR A 464 18.42 -0.32 -0.19
CA THR A 464 19.36 0.64 -0.84
C THR A 464 18.71 1.95 -1.23
N GLU A 465 17.39 1.93 -1.36
CA GLU A 465 16.54 3.05 -1.73
C GLU A 465 15.57 3.36 -0.58
N PRO A 466 15.31 4.63 -0.30
CA PRO A 466 14.32 5.01 0.70
C PRO A 466 12.93 4.48 0.31
N PRO A 467 12.17 3.95 1.27
CA PRO A 467 10.74 3.72 1.08
C PRO A 467 10.04 5.00 0.64
N ALA A 468 9.21 4.93 -0.41
CA ALA A 468 8.48 6.11 -0.89
C ALA A 468 7.59 6.71 0.21
N VAL A 469 6.89 5.85 0.95
CA VAL A 469 5.97 6.26 2.02
C VAL A 469 5.98 5.24 3.16
N THR A 470 6.11 5.71 4.39
CA THR A 470 6.13 4.88 5.60
C THR A 470 5.22 5.49 6.67
N ARG A 471 4.59 4.63 7.48
CA ARG A 471 3.79 5.01 8.64
C ARG A 471 4.42 4.43 9.90
N LEU A 472 4.61 5.28 10.90
CA LEU A 472 5.19 4.94 12.19
C LEU A 472 4.19 5.31 13.29
N ASP A 473 3.76 4.31 14.05
CA ASP A 473 2.74 4.48 15.08
C ASP A 473 3.35 4.28 16.46
N PHE A 474 3.07 5.22 17.36
CA PHE A 474 3.60 5.24 18.70
C PHE A 474 2.47 5.26 19.73
N LEU A 475 2.51 4.38 20.72
CA LEU A 475 1.63 4.48 21.88
C LEU A 475 2.19 5.51 22.86
N VAL A 476 1.33 6.44 23.28
CA VAL A 476 1.68 7.45 24.29
C VAL A 476 1.11 7.02 25.63
N SER A 477 2.00 6.80 26.60
CA SER A 477 1.63 6.46 27.97
C SER A 477 1.81 7.67 28.87
N TRP A 478 0.76 8.02 29.63
CA TRP A 478 0.76 9.22 30.47
C TRP A 478 -0.17 9.09 31.68
N ARG A 479 0.18 9.82 32.75
CA ARG A 479 -0.66 10.04 33.94
C ARG A 479 -0.51 11.50 34.38
N PRO A 480 -1.54 12.09 35.02
CA PRO A 480 -1.44 13.43 35.60
C PRO A 480 -0.20 13.59 36.50
N GLY A 481 0.54 14.68 36.31
CA GLY A 481 1.78 14.97 37.04
C GLY A 481 3.02 14.18 36.61
N ALA A 482 2.92 13.27 35.62
CA ALA A 482 4.07 12.54 35.08
C ALA A 482 4.48 13.08 33.70
N ARG A 483 5.75 12.85 33.33
CA ARG A 483 6.23 13.07 31.95
C ARG A 483 5.71 11.93 31.05
N PRO A 484 5.14 12.23 29.86
CA PRO A 484 4.68 11.19 28.96
C PRO A 484 5.84 10.36 28.43
N THR A 485 5.55 9.09 28.11
CA THR A 485 6.48 8.18 27.44
C THR A 485 5.91 7.72 26.11
N VAL A 486 6.79 7.56 25.12
CA VAL A 486 6.43 7.22 23.73
C VAL A 486 7.06 5.88 23.38
N TRP A 487 6.24 4.93 22.93
CA TRP A 487 6.63 3.56 22.64
C TRP A 487 6.30 3.19 21.20
N THR A 488 7.24 2.61 20.47
CA THR A 488 6.96 2.12 19.11
C THR A 488 5.94 0.99 19.17
N CYS A 489 4.83 1.17 18.47
CA CYS A 489 3.74 0.21 18.36
C CYS A 489 3.74 -0.49 17.01
N GLU A 490 3.83 0.29 15.93
CA GLU A 490 3.78 -0.20 14.56
C GLU A 490 4.81 0.54 13.70
N VAL A 491 5.50 -0.24 12.87
CA VAL A 491 6.34 0.24 11.78
C VAL A 491 5.81 -0.49 10.57
N CYS A 492 5.22 0.25 9.65
CA CYS A 492 4.63 -0.36 8.48
C CYS A 492 4.81 0.54 7.26
N GLU A 493 4.64 -0.08 6.11
CA GLU A 493 4.30 0.67 4.93
C GLU A 493 3.08 1.55 5.23
N CYS A 494 3.10 2.79 4.76
CA CYS A 494 1.86 3.54 4.74
C CYS A 494 0.96 2.87 3.71
N GLY A 495 0.08 1.94 4.12
CA GLY A 495 -1.04 1.52 3.29
C GLY A 495 -1.87 2.74 2.88
N ALA A 496 -3.07 2.56 2.35
CA ALA A 496 -3.84 3.75 1.99
C ALA A 496 -4.26 4.63 3.20
N SER A 497 -3.88 4.25 4.43
CA SER A 497 -4.23 4.92 5.68
C SER A 497 -3.51 6.22 5.94
N LEU A 498 -4.04 7.26 5.32
CA LEU A 498 -3.57 8.62 5.50
C LEU A 498 -4.27 9.36 6.65
N CYS A 499 -5.33 8.79 7.26
CA CYS A 499 -5.96 9.29 8.48
C CYS A 499 -6.18 10.81 8.47
N SER A 500 -7.10 11.28 7.62
CA SER A 500 -7.36 12.71 7.41
C SER A 500 -6.26 13.49 6.69
N VAL A 501 -5.24 12.86 6.12
CA VAL A 501 -4.25 13.52 5.24
C VAL A 501 -4.65 13.29 3.78
N GLU A 502 -4.57 14.34 2.95
CA GLU A 502 -4.82 14.22 1.50
C GLU A 502 -3.69 13.42 0.81
N CYS A 503 -4.02 12.80 -0.33
CA CYS A 503 -3.14 11.84 -0.99
C CYS A 503 -1.96 12.46 -1.77
N ASP A 504 -1.94 13.77 -1.97
CA ASP A 504 -1.01 14.44 -2.90
C ASP A 504 0.46 14.14 -2.60
N ALA A 505 0.87 14.21 -1.33
CA ALA A 505 2.25 13.95 -0.91
C ALA A 505 2.63 12.46 -1.09
N ARG A 506 1.69 11.55 -0.79
CA ARG A 506 1.85 10.11 -1.04
C ARG A 506 2.05 9.84 -2.52
N ASN A 507 1.19 10.42 -3.36
CA ASN A 507 1.22 10.23 -4.80
C ASN A 507 2.50 10.81 -5.41
N CYS A 508 2.91 12.01 -4.99
CA CYS A 508 4.16 12.64 -5.43
C CYS A 508 5.38 11.78 -5.05
N ALA A 509 5.46 11.30 -3.80
CA ALA A 509 6.55 10.44 -3.35
C ALA A 509 6.61 9.12 -4.13
N ALA A 510 5.46 8.47 -4.34
CA ALA A 510 5.36 7.23 -5.11
C ALA A 510 5.74 7.42 -6.59
N LEU A 511 5.26 8.50 -7.22
CA LEU A 511 5.63 8.86 -8.59
C LEU A 511 7.12 9.13 -8.71
N ASN A 512 7.69 10.01 -7.87
CA ASN A 512 9.12 10.33 -7.87
C ASN A 512 9.99 9.08 -7.72
N TRP A 513 9.57 8.13 -6.87
CA TRP A 513 10.26 6.86 -6.70
C TRP A 513 10.15 5.98 -7.96
N ALA A 514 8.95 5.94 -8.56
CA ALA A 514 8.67 5.11 -9.74
C ALA A 514 9.39 5.60 -11.00
N VAL A 515 9.66 6.91 -11.13
CA VAL A 515 10.42 7.48 -12.25
C VAL A 515 11.81 8.00 -11.85
N ALA A 516 12.44 7.35 -10.87
CA ALA A 516 13.76 7.74 -10.36
C ALA A 516 14.87 7.78 -11.44
N GLU A 517 14.68 7.07 -12.56
CA GLU A 517 15.62 7.02 -13.68
C GLU A 517 15.19 7.88 -14.87
N ASP A 518 14.33 8.90 -14.66
CA ASP A 518 13.93 9.83 -15.73
C ASP A 518 15.14 10.57 -16.34
N PRO A 519 15.48 10.35 -17.62
CA PRO A 519 16.63 10.98 -18.25
C PRO A 519 16.40 12.45 -18.60
N SER A 520 15.15 12.92 -18.56
CA SER A 520 14.81 14.32 -18.88
C SER A 520 15.16 15.30 -17.76
N GLY A 521 15.41 14.79 -16.55
CA GLY A 521 15.68 15.60 -15.35
C GLY A 521 14.45 16.39 -14.87
N ARG A 522 13.23 16.03 -15.30
CA ARG A 522 11.99 16.63 -14.79
C ARG A 522 11.65 16.13 -13.39
N PHE A 523 12.12 14.93 -13.06
CA PHE A 523 11.97 14.32 -11.75
C PHE A 523 13.27 14.36 -10.96
N PRO A 524 13.19 14.46 -9.61
CA PRO A 524 11.97 14.44 -8.81
C PRO A 524 11.20 15.77 -8.81
N LEU A 525 9.86 15.67 -8.70
CA LEU A 525 8.99 16.81 -8.39
C LEU A 525 9.19 17.25 -6.94
N ALA A 526 9.05 18.56 -6.68
CA ALA A 526 9.01 19.08 -5.33
C ALA A 526 7.79 18.52 -4.57
N MET A 527 7.98 18.16 -3.30
CA MET A 527 6.90 17.65 -2.47
C MET A 527 5.80 18.71 -2.30
N PRO A 528 4.52 18.42 -2.59
CA PRO A 528 3.44 19.36 -2.35
C PRO A 528 3.28 19.62 -0.85
N ARG A 529 2.68 20.76 -0.51
CA ARG A 529 2.30 21.04 0.87
C ARG A 529 1.30 19.97 1.34
N ILE A 530 1.59 19.32 2.46
CA ILE A 530 0.69 18.36 3.08
C ILE A 530 -0.58 19.07 3.54
N ARG A 531 -1.74 18.56 3.12
CA ARG A 531 -3.06 19.08 3.48
C ARG A 531 -3.81 18.04 4.30
N ARG A 532 -4.64 18.52 5.22
CA ARG A 532 -5.59 17.68 5.96
C ARG A 532 -6.99 17.83 5.37
N ASN A 533 -7.73 16.73 5.35
CA ASN A 533 -9.13 16.66 5.00
C ASN A 533 -10.00 16.55 6.27
N SER A 534 -11.32 16.57 6.13
CA SER A 534 -12.26 16.56 7.26
C SER A 534 -12.34 15.20 8.01
N GLY A 535 -11.48 14.24 7.68
CA GLY A 535 -11.45 12.89 8.25
C GLY A 535 -12.49 11.94 7.69
N TRP A 536 -13.34 12.40 6.76
CA TRP A 536 -14.38 11.57 6.11
C TRP A 536 -13.89 10.89 4.83
N LYS A 537 -12.82 11.40 4.22
CA LYS A 537 -12.02 10.65 3.25
C LYS A 537 -10.99 9.85 4.04
N SER A 538 -11.46 8.78 4.66
CA SER A 538 -10.73 7.53 4.79
C SER A 538 -11.39 6.60 3.79
#